data_AF-A0A7G8J3K6-F1
#
_entry.id   AF-A0A7G8J3K6-F1
#
_cell.length_a   1.000
_cell.length_b   1.000
_cell.length_c   1.000
_cell.angle_alpha   90.00
_cell.angle_beta   90.00
_cell.angle_gamma   90.00
#
_symmetry.space_group_name_H-M   'P 1'
#
loop_
_entity.id
_entity.type
_entity.pdbx_description
1 polymer ?
#
loop_
_entity_poly.entity_id
_entity_poly.type
_entity_poly.pdbx_seq_one_letter_code
_entity_poly.pdbx_strand_id
1 'polypeptide(L)' 'MSKETKPDARIGVTTRYTQEELNKLDWLAERLGCDRANAPRHLMSGYLVAHADLAEQYDRSKETRQ' A
#
# COMPACT_ATOMS: atom_id res chain seq x y z
N MET A 1 20.65 25.41 -15.44
CA MET A 1 20.52 23.96 -15.17
C MET A 1 19.16 23.73 -14.53
N SER A 2 18.16 23.36 -15.31
CA SER A 2 16.81 23.09 -14.81
C SER A 2 16.80 21.70 -14.18
N LYS A 3 16.55 21.62 -12.87
CA LYS A 3 16.25 20.34 -12.22
C LYS A 3 14.85 19.94 -12.66
N GLU A 4 14.76 19.02 -13.61
CA GLU A 4 13.50 18.32 -13.90
C GLU A 4 13.09 17.53 -12.66
N THR A 5 12.16 18.09 -11.89
CA THR A 5 11.46 17.35 -10.85
C THR A 5 10.53 16.37 -11.55
N LYS A 6 10.99 15.13 -11.74
CA LYS A 6 10.13 14.05 -12.26
C LYS A 6 8.89 13.98 -11.35
N PRO A 7 7.67 13.99 -11.90
CA PRO A 7 6.48 13.78 -11.09
C PRO A 7 6.61 12.39 -10.47
N ASP A 8 6.66 12.34 -9.13
CA ASP A 8 6.51 11.11 -8.36
C ASP A 8 5.09 10.61 -8.67
N ALA A 9 4.96 9.84 -9.76
CA ALA A 9 3.71 9.29 -10.26
C ALA A 9 3.27 8.17 -9.31
N ARG A 10 2.95 8.54 -8.07
CA ARG A 10 2.26 7.69 -7.13
C ARG A 10 0.90 7.44 -7.76
N ILE A 11 0.75 6.28 -8.39
CA ILE A 11 -0.54 5.79 -8.85
C ILE A 11 -1.42 5.70 -7.61
N GLY A 12 -2.24 6.73 -7.40
CA GLY A 12 -3.24 6.76 -6.35
C GLY A 12 -4.30 5.75 -6.74
N VAL A 13 -4.28 4.57 -6.13
CA VAL A 13 -5.38 3.63 -6.26
C VAL A 13 -6.51 4.15 -5.38
N THR A 14 -7.54 4.67 -6.02
CA THR A 14 -8.75 5.14 -5.31
C THR A 14 -9.65 3.94 -5.04
N THR A 15 -9.52 3.34 -3.86
CA THR A 15 -10.41 2.27 -3.39
C THR A 15 -11.59 2.88 -2.62
N ARG A 16 -12.81 2.41 -2.91
CA ARG A 16 -14.00 2.75 -2.13
C ARG A 16 -14.17 1.74 -1.01
N TYR A 17 -14.44 2.24 0.19
CA TYR A 17 -14.68 1.44 1.37
C TYR A 17 -16.10 1.70 1.88
N THR A 18 -16.73 0.66 2.41
CA THR A 18 -17.91 0.76 3.25
C THR A 18 -17.56 1.36 4.60
N GLN A 19 -18.55 1.81 5.36
CA GLN A 19 -18.33 2.35 6.70
C GLN A 19 -17.74 1.30 7.66
N GLU A 20 -18.14 0.04 7.53
CA GLU A 20 -17.60 -1.05 8.35
C GLU A 20 -16.12 -1.29 8.06
N GLU A 21 -15.71 -1.26 6.79
CA GLU A 21 -14.31 -1.37 6.39
C GLU A 21 -13.49 -0.18 6.90
N LEU A 22 -14.03 1.04 6.85
CA LEU A 22 -13.36 2.22 7.41
C LEU A 22 -13.11 2.06 8.91
N ASN A 23 -14.10 1.59 9.67
CA ASN A 23 -13.94 1.34 11.12
C ASN A 23 -12.86 0.29 11.41
N LYS A 24 -12.75 -0.77 10.58
CA LYS A 24 -11.69 -1.77 10.68
C LYS A 24 -10.31 -1.18 10.39
N LEU A 25 -10.22 -0.30 9.39
CA LEU A 25 -8.96 0.38 9.04
C LEU A 25 -8.53 1.36 10.14
N ASP A 26 -9.46 2.09 10.75
CA ASP A 26 -9.17 2.96 11.90
C ASP A 26 -8.65 2.12 13.10
N TRP A 27 -9.33 1.02 13.42
CA TRP A 27 -8.89 0.07 14.46
C TRP A 27 -7.49 -0.50 14.23
N LEU A 28 -7.15 -0.77 12.96
CA LEU A 28 -5.84 -1.29 12.56
C LEU A 28 -4.77 -0.19 12.60
N ALA A 29 -5.11 1.00 12.14
CA ALA A 29 -4.24 2.18 12.11
C ALA A 29 -3.73 2.54 13.51
N GLU A 30 -4.63 2.56 14.50
CA GLU A 30 -4.30 2.80 15.91
C GLU A 30 -3.28 1.78 16.45
N ARG A 31 -3.45 0.50 16.13
CA ARG A 31 -2.56 -0.58 16.60
C ARG A 31 -1.19 -0.56 15.97
N LEU A 32 -1.12 -0.15 14.72
CA LEU A 32 0.13 -0.06 13.96
C LEU A 32 0.83 1.29 14.13
N GLY A 33 0.19 2.27 14.79
CA GLY A 33 0.72 3.62 14.95
C GLY A 33 0.90 4.34 13.61
N CYS A 34 -0.05 4.18 12.69
CA CYS A 34 -0.01 4.80 11.36
C CYS A 34 -1.35 5.47 11.02
N ASP A 35 -1.40 6.27 9.95
CA ASP A 35 -2.65 6.84 9.45
C ASP A 35 -3.54 5.77 8.79
N ARG A 36 -4.87 5.96 8.83
CA ARG A 36 -5.84 5.07 8.14
C ARG A 36 -5.49 4.84 6.67
N ALA A 37 -5.01 5.86 5.96
CA ALA A 37 -4.61 5.74 4.55
C ALA A 37 -3.40 4.81 4.32
N ASN A 38 -2.57 4.60 5.35
CA ASN A 38 -1.39 3.73 5.29
C ASN A 38 -1.67 2.33 5.83
N ALA A 39 -2.73 2.14 6.62
CA ALA A 39 -3.10 0.84 7.19
C ALA A 39 -3.21 -0.30 6.15
N PRO A 40 -3.84 -0.12 4.96
CA PRO A 40 -3.87 -1.17 3.94
C PRO A 40 -2.48 -1.59 3.44
N ARG A 41 -1.53 -0.65 3.38
CA ARG A 41 -0.15 -0.94 2.95
C ARG A 41 0.56 -1.82 3.98
N HIS A 42 0.40 -1.53 5.27
CA HIS A 42 0.97 -2.35 6.33
C HIS A 42 0.35 -3.75 6.36
N LEU A 43 -0.98 -3.85 6.18
CA LEU A 43 -1.66 -5.14 6.07
C LEU A 43 -1.10 -5.98 4.92
N MET A 44 -0.99 -5.37 3.73
CA MET A 44 -0.41 -6.03 2.55
C MET A 44 1.03 -6.47 2.81
N SER A 45 1.85 -5.61 3.44
CA SER A 45 3.23 -5.95 3.79
C SER A 45 3.30 -7.16 4.72
N GLY A 46 2.46 -7.21 5.75
CA GLY A 46 2.41 -8.36 6.67
C GLY A 46 1.97 -9.65 5.96
N TYR A 47 1.00 -9.55 5.05
CA TYR A 47 0.53 -10.68 4.26
C TYR A 47 1.63 -11.24 3.34
N LEU A 48 2.36 -10.38 2.63
CA LEU A 48 3.46 -10.81 1.76
C LEU A 48 4.62 -11.44 2.55
N VAL A 49 4.91 -10.95 3.76
CA VAL A 49 5.92 -11.58 4.64
C VAL A 49 5.50 -12.99 5.05
N ALA A 50 4.21 -13.24 5.28
CA ALA A 50 3.69 -14.55 5.63
C ALA A 50 3.60 -15.52 4.42
N HIS A 51 3.62 -14.99 3.20
CA HIS A 51 3.43 -15.74 1.95
C HIS A 51 4.53 -15.41 0.94
N ALA A 52 5.69 -16.06 1.08
CA ALA A 52 6.89 -15.78 0.29
C ALA A 52 6.72 -15.97 -1.22
N ASP A 53 5.89 -16.92 -1.64
CA ASP A 53 5.53 -17.17 -3.05
C ASP A 53 4.75 -16.00 -3.67
N LEU A 54 3.92 -15.34 -2.87
CA LEU A 54 3.19 -14.15 -3.29
C LEU A 54 4.07 -12.90 -3.27
N ALA A 55 5.04 -12.81 -2.35
CA ALA A 55 6.02 -11.74 -2.33
C ALA A 55 6.83 -11.69 -3.64
N GLU A 56 7.32 -12.85 -4.11
CA GLU A 56 8.06 -12.94 -5.37
C GLU A 56 7.23 -12.46 -6.57
N GLN A 57 5.96 -12.86 -6.63
CA GLN A 57 5.04 -12.41 -7.69
C GLN A 57 4.79 -10.90 -7.65
N TYR A 58 4.59 -10.37 -6.44
CA TYR A 58 4.36 -8.95 -6.23
C TYR A 58 5.56 -8.09 -6.67
N ASP A 59 6.79 -8.51 -6.35
CA ASP A 59 8.01 -7.80 -6.74
C ASP A 59 8.25 -7.85 -8.26
N ARG A 60 8.10 -9.03 -8.91
CA ARG A 60 8.16 -9.13 -10.38
C ARG A 60 7.16 -8.20 -11.07
N SER A 61 5.96 -8.06 -10.52
CA SER A 61 4.92 -7.17 -11.07
C SER A 61 5.30 -5.69 -11.06
N LYS A 62 6.22 -5.28 -10.18
CA LYS A 62 6.77 -3.91 -10.14
C LYS A 62 7.89 -3.72 -11.17
N GLU A 63 8.69 -4.76 -11.42
CA GLU A 63 9.78 -4.73 -12.40
C GLU A 63 9.26 -4.67 -13.85
N THR A 64 8.18 -5.39 -14.18
CA THR A 64 7.61 -5.41 -15.54
C THR A 64 6.86 -4.11 -15.91
N ARG A 65 6.77 -3.15 -14.99
CA ARG A 65 6.06 -1.88 -15.17
C ARG A 65 6.99 -0.67 -15.28
N GLN A 66 8.31 -0.90 -15.40
CA GLN A 66 9.30 0.09 -15.83
C GLN A 66 9.53 0.03 -17.33
#